data_AF-A0A5A8CY36-F1
#
_entry.id   AF-A0A5A8CY36-F1
#
_cell.length_a   1.000
_cell.length_b   1.000
_cell.length_c   1.000
_cell.angle_alpha   90.00
_cell.angle_beta   90.00
_cell.angle_gamma   90.00
#
_symmetry.space_group_name_H-M   'P 1'
#
loop_
_entity.id
_entity.type
_entity.pdbx_description
1 polymer ?
#
loop_
_entity_poly.entity_id
_entity_poly.type
_entity_poly.pdbx_seq_one_letter_code
_entity_poly.pdbx_strand_id
1 'polypeptide(L)'
;MSGPESREWKNATLLQSLAAEFLGTLFLVLTVVLSGGDAVNQYIAIGFVLMVQVYAFGHISGAHFNPAVTATFGLLRKLPPVTALLYIAVQVLGGLTGALVAYAVAGPEDIVPFTPLPSLADPVLSAFFAEYAYSTALCVVVASVATAHADDPNSHYALSIGFTLLSAVSAVGPISGAVINPAVGSAVDLVSTSAEGHPKFTWVYWAAPLLGSCTAAALYGSLSWLRASEAEVAAQATSPTASDSTSLAYDLPARVVIFEFVGTFFLTLTAGLGAQPLAVGAILTAFIFASAGFCGGDFNPAVTLGALLRYSVTRAELWKSVVVMLSQTAAGVLAGFSAFAIAGDVGWPHPDGANGDYGAFVYEMMWTGLLVTVVLNTTTPVFAGASQHVGELYRARAQRTALRLA
;
A
#
# COMPACT_ATOMS: atom_id res chain seq x y z
N MET A 1 -2.79 -35.07 -4.99
CA MET A 1 -2.13 -34.11 -4.08
C MET A 1 -2.78 -32.75 -4.30
N SER A 2 -3.88 -32.50 -3.60
CA SER A 2 -4.59 -31.21 -3.58
C SER A 2 -4.01 -30.38 -2.45
N GLY A 3 -3.38 -29.25 -2.79
CA GLY A 3 -2.84 -28.31 -1.80
C GLY A 3 -3.94 -27.68 -0.94
N PRO A 4 -3.57 -27.02 0.18
CA PRO A 4 -4.52 -26.38 1.09
C PRO A 4 -5.33 -25.33 0.34
N GLU A 5 -6.65 -25.45 0.43
CA GLU A 5 -7.63 -24.66 -0.29
C GLU A 5 -7.52 -23.17 0.11
N SER A 6 -7.10 -22.32 -0.82
CA SER A 6 -7.05 -20.87 -0.62
C SER A 6 -8.47 -20.27 -0.72
N ARG A 7 -8.90 -19.63 0.38
CA ARG A 7 -10.04 -18.70 0.59
C ARG A 7 -11.22 -18.78 -0.40
N GLU A 8 -12.38 -19.15 0.10
CA GLU A 8 -13.80 -18.78 -0.20
C GLU A 8 -14.23 -17.79 -1.32
N TRP A 9 -13.50 -17.51 -2.40
CA TRP A 9 -14.05 -16.73 -3.56
C TRP A 9 -14.99 -17.56 -4.46
N LYS A 10 -15.28 -18.81 -4.10
CA LYS A 10 -15.93 -19.80 -4.98
C LYS A 10 -17.47 -19.73 -5.05
N ASN A 11 -18.13 -18.90 -4.25
CA ASN A 11 -19.61 -18.92 -4.18
C ASN A 11 -20.27 -17.90 -5.13
N ALA A 12 -19.54 -16.89 -5.61
CA ALA A 12 -20.06 -15.92 -6.56
C ALA A 12 -19.92 -16.43 -8.00
N THR A 13 -20.98 -16.26 -8.79
CA THR A 13 -20.95 -16.47 -10.23
C THR A 13 -20.14 -15.37 -10.92
N LEU A 14 -19.60 -15.65 -12.10
CA LEU A 14 -18.89 -14.64 -12.91
C LEU A 14 -19.74 -13.38 -13.11
N LEU A 15 -21.05 -13.52 -13.35
CA LEU A 15 -21.95 -12.38 -13.51
C LEU A 15 -22.02 -11.51 -12.24
N GLN A 16 -22.08 -12.12 -11.06
CA GLN A 16 -22.08 -11.38 -9.78
C GLN A 16 -20.76 -10.64 -9.59
N SER A 17 -19.63 -11.27 -9.91
CA SER A 17 -18.33 -10.62 -9.80
C SER A 17 -18.19 -9.46 -10.80
N LEU A 18 -18.65 -9.62 -12.04
CA LEU A 18 -18.65 -8.54 -13.04
C LEU A 18 -19.55 -7.37 -12.63
N ALA A 19 -20.73 -7.66 -12.07
CA ALA A 19 -21.62 -6.63 -11.55
C ALA A 19 -21.01 -5.88 -10.36
N ALA A 20 -20.34 -6.59 -9.46
CA ALA A 20 -19.62 -5.96 -8.34
C ALA A 20 -18.48 -5.07 -8.83
N GLU A 21 -17.68 -5.50 -9.80
CA GLU A 21 -16.61 -4.68 -10.40
C GLU A 21 -17.16 -3.43 -11.10
N PHE A 22 -18.26 -3.58 -11.84
CA PHE A 22 -18.95 -2.45 -12.47
C PHE A 22 -19.44 -1.42 -11.44
N LEU A 23 -20.19 -1.87 -10.42
CA LEU A 23 -20.75 -0.98 -9.39
C LEU A 23 -19.64 -0.34 -8.57
N GLY A 24 -18.60 -1.10 -8.24
CA GLY A 24 -17.43 -0.63 -7.53
C GLY A 24 -16.75 0.55 -8.20
N THR A 25 -16.45 0.41 -9.49
CA THR A 25 -15.82 1.48 -10.27
C THR A 25 -16.79 2.63 -10.53
N LEU A 26 -18.09 2.37 -10.71
CA LEU A 26 -19.11 3.41 -10.85
C LEU A 26 -19.13 4.36 -9.65
N PHE A 27 -19.29 3.82 -8.44
CA PHE A 27 -19.36 4.65 -7.24
C PHE A 27 -18.02 5.28 -6.89
N LEU A 28 -16.89 4.63 -7.23
CA LEU A 28 -15.57 5.24 -7.07
C LEU A 28 -15.45 6.50 -7.95
N VAL A 29 -15.78 6.41 -9.26
CA VAL A 29 -15.75 7.58 -10.16
C VAL A 29 -16.76 8.64 -9.73
N LEU A 30 -17.95 8.23 -9.32
CA LEU A 30 -18.97 9.14 -8.82
C LEU A 30 -18.46 9.95 -7.63
N THR A 31 -17.78 9.31 -6.67
CA THR A 31 -17.18 10.02 -5.53
C THR A 31 -16.03 10.91 -5.95
N VAL A 32 -15.15 10.46 -6.86
CA VAL A 32 -14.03 11.28 -7.35
C VAL A 32 -14.51 12.60 -7.94
N VAL A 33 -15.62 12.59 -8.68
CA VAL A 33 -16.20 13.80 -9.29
C VAL A 33 -17.03 14.59 -8.28
N LEU A 34 -17.93 13.94 -7.53
CA LEU A 34 -18.95 14.63 -6.74
C LEU A 34 -18.54 14.98 -5.31
N SER A 35 -17.39 14.51 -4.81
CA SER A 35 -17.02 14.74 -3.41
C SER A 35 -16.93 16.22 -3.05
N GLY A 36 -16.57 17.09 -4.00
CA GLY A 36 -16.52 18.54 -3.84
C GLY A 36 -15.77 19.00 -2.58
N GLY A 37 -15.98 20.26 -2.18
CA GLY A 37 -15.46 20.80 -0.92
C GLY A 37 -13.96 21.13 -0.94
N ASP A 38 -13.37 21.27 0.24
CA ASP A 38 -11.92 21.44 0.37
C ASP A 38 -11.17 20.12 0.08
N ALA A 39 -9.90 20.26 -0.31
CA ALA A 39 -9.08 19.14 -0.75
C ALA A 39 -9.00 17.99 0.26
N VAL A 40 -8.98 18.28 1.58
CA VAL A 40 -8.85 17.24 2.61
C VAL A 40 -10.10 16.38 2.66
N ASN A 41 -11.28 17.00 2.60
CA ASN A 41 -12.55 16.27 2.57
C ASN A 41 -12.67 15.39 1.31
N GLN A 42 -12.22 15.89 0.15
CA GLN A 42 -12.15 15.11 -1.08
C GLN A 42 -11.22 13.89 -0.92
N TYR A 43 -10.02 14.08 -0.36
CA TYR A 43 -9.05 12.98 -0.17
C TYR A 43 -9.61 11.87 0.74
N ILE A 44 -10.25 12.26 1.85
CA ILE A 44 -10.89 11.34 2.78
C ILE A 44 -12.03 10.59 2.08
N ALA A 45 -12.90 11.29 1.35
CA ALA A 45 -14.02 10.68 0.65
C ALA A 45 -13.57 9.62 -0.36
N ILE A 46 -12.56 9.92 -1.18
CA ILE A 46 -12.04 9.01 -2.20
C ILE A 46 -11.38 7.76 -1.56
N GLY A 47 -10.56 7.94 -0.52
CA GLY A 47 -9.97 6.81 0.20
C GLY A 47 -11.02 5.93 0.90
N PHE A 48 -12.02 6.56 1.51
CA PHE A 48 -13.05 5.85 2.29
C PHE A 48 -14.07 5.16 1.41
N VAL A 49 -14.45 5.72 0.25
CA VAL A 49 -15.35 5.01 -0.66
C VAL A 49 -14.68 3.74 -1.17
N LEU A 50 -13.38 3.76 -1.48
CA LEU A 50 -12.66 2.54 -1.85
C LEU A 50 -12.67 1.53 -0.68
N MET A 51 -12.36 1.98 0.54
CA MET A 51 -12.39 1.14 1.74
C MET A 51 -13.76 0.47 1.95
N VAL A 52 -14.85 1.24 1.93
CA VAL A 52 -16.21 0.75 2.14
C VAL A 52 -16.59 -0.25 1.07
N GLN A 53 -16.28 0.04 -0.20
CA GLN A 53 -16.60 -0.84 -1.31
C GLN A 53 -15.77 -2.13 -1.28
N VAL A 54 -14.52 -2.10 -0.85
CA VAL A 54 -13.71 -3.31 -0.68
C VAL A 54 -14.28 -4.20 0.44
N TYR A 55 -14.77 -3.62 1.55
CA TYR A 55 -15.50 -4.40 2.55
C TYR A 55 -16.81 -4.98 2.00
N ALA A 56 -17.55 -4.20 1.20
CA ALA A 56 -18.85 -4.60 0.67
C ALA A 56 -18.77 -5.68 -0.41
N PHE A 57 -17.77 -5.61 -1.28
CA PHE A 57 -17.70 -6.43 -2.50
C PHE A 57 -16.48 -7.35 -2.57
N GLY A 58 -15.51 -7.22 -1.66
CA GLY A 58 -14.27 -8.01 -1.67
C GLY A 58 -14.52 -9.51 -1.66
N HIS A 59 -15.55 -9.97 -0.94
CA HIS A 59 -15.95 -11.38 -0.90
C HIS A 59 -16.70 -11.87 -2.15
N ILE A 60 -17.07 -10.97 -3.07
CA ILE A 60 -17.82 -11.28 -4.30
C ILE A 60 -16.90 -11.31 -5.52
N SER A 61 -16.08 -10.27 -5.71
CA SER A 61 -15.22 -10.14 -6.90
C SER A 61 -13.73 -10.08 -6.60
N GLY A 62 -13.34 -9.90 -5.33
CA GLY A 62 -12.00 -9.43 -4.94
C GLY A 62 -11.88 -7.90 -4.91
N ALA A 63 -12.93 -7.17 -5.33
CA ALA A 63 -13.02 -5.71 -5.29
C ALA A 63 -11.81 -4.98 -5.92
N HIS A 64 -11.48 -5.31 -7.17
CA HIS A 64 -10.33 -4.71 -7.84
C HIS A 64 -10.60 -3.26 -8.24
N PHE A 65 -11.74 -3.02 -8.87
CA PHE A 65 -12.26 -1.72 -9.33
C PHE A 65 -11.31 -0.87 -10.18
N ASN A 66 -10.23 -1.50 -10.65
CA ASN A 66 -9.07 -0.85 -11.22
C ASN A 66 -8.37 -1.82 -12.18
N PRO A 67 -8.18 -1.43 -13.45
CA PRO A 67 -7.47 -2.25 -14.43
C PRO A 67 -6.02 -2.58 -14.03
N ALA A 68 -5.30 -1.69 -13.35
CA ALA A 68 -3.93 -1.95 -12.89
C ALA A 68 -3.89 -2.98 -11.75
N VAL A 69 -4.83 -2.92 -10.81
CA VAL A 69 -4.99 -3.96 -9.77
C VAL A 69 -5.33 -5.29 -10.44
N THR A 70 -6.29 -5.30 -11.37
CA THR A 70 -6.69 -6.51 -12.11
C THR A 70 -5.53 -7.12 -12.90
N ALA A 71 -4.73 -6.30 -13.57
CA ALA A 71 -3.52 -6.73 -14.26
C ALA A 71 -2.52 -7.37 -13.29
N THR A 72 -2.34 -6.81 -12.09
CA THR A 72 -1.44 -7.36 -11.06
C THR A 72 -1.83 -8.80 -10.70
N PHE A 73 -3.11 -9.07 -10.47
CA PHE A 73 -3.58 -10.43 -10.15
C PHE A 73 -3.52 -11.37 -11.35
N GLY A 74 -3.68 -10.85 -12.57
CA GLY A 74 -3.43 -11.62 -13.80
C GLY A 74 -1.96 -12.04 -13.93
N LEU A 75 -1.01 -11.11 -13.71
CA LEU A 75 0.43 -11.36 -13.73
C LEU A 75 0.87 -12.35 -12.64
N LEU A 76 0.27 -12.26 -11.46
CA LEU A 76 0.48 -13.19 -10.35
C LEU A 76 -0.22 -14.55 -10.54
N ARG A 77 -0.94 -14.75 -11.64
CA ARG A 77 -1.75 -15.95 -11.94
C ARG A 77 -2.78 -16.27 -10.84
N LYS A 78 -3.28 -15.23 -10.17
CA LYS A 78 -4.33 -15.31 -9.15
C LYS A 78 -5.72 -15.02 -9.70
N LEU A 79 -5.81 -14.52 -10.94
CA LEU A 79 -7.06 -14.33 -11.68
C LEU A 79 -6.92 -14.91 -13.09
N PRO A 80 -7.89 -15.72 -13.58
CA PRO A 80 -7.84 -16.23 -14.95
C PRO A 80 -7.77 -15.10 -15.98
N PRO A 81 -6.97 -15.21 -17.05
CA PRO A 81 -6.77 -14.11 -18.01
C PRO A 81 -8.05 -13.58 -18.65
N VAL A 82 -9.00 -14.47 -18.98
CA VAL A 82 -10.29 -14.08 -19.56
C VAL A 82 -11.12 -13.29 -18.54
N THR A 83 -11.17 -13.74 -17.29
CA THR A 83 -11.87 -13.02 -16.20
C THR A 83 -11.22 -11.64 -15.97
N ALA A 84 -9.89 -11.55 -16.01
CA ALA A 84 -9.17 -10.29 -15.89
C ALA A 84 -9.54 -9.30 -17.00
N LEU A 85 -9.62 -9.76 -18.26
CA LEU A 85 -10.04 -8.91 -19.38
C LEU A 85 -11.51 -8.45 -19.23
N LEU A 86 -12.40 -9.34 -18.77
CA LEU A 86 -13.80 -8.99 -18.53
C LEU A 86 -13.93 -7.98 -17.38
N TYR A 87 -13.16 -8.14 -16.29
CA TYR A 87 -13.09 -7.18 -15.18
C TYR A 87 -12.68 -5.80 -15.70
N ILE A 88 -11.59 -5.72 -16.46
CA ILE A 88 -11.10 -4.46 -17.04
C ILE A 88 -12.20 -3.79 -17.89
N ALA A 89 -12.90 -4.57 -18.72
CA ALA A 89 -13.97 -4.04 -19.56
C ALA A 89 -15.13 -3.48 -18.71
N VAL A 90 -15.62 -4.22 -17.71
CA VAL A 90 -16.74 -3.75 -16.88
C VAL A 90 -16.34 -2.63 -15.92
N GLN A 91 -15.08 -2.55 -15.50
CA GLN A 91 -14.55 -1.42 -14.73
C GLN A 91 -14.57 -0.14 -15.56
N VAL A 92 -14.11 -0.19 -16.82
CA VAL A 92 -14.16 0.98 -17.73
C VAL A 92 -15.61 1.40 -17.99
N LEU A 93 -16.52 0.44 -18.24
CA LEU A 93 -17.95 0.74 -18.41
C LEU A 93 -18.59 1.31 -17.14
N GLY A 94 -18.24 0.77 -15.97
CA GLY A 94 -18.69 1.25 -14.67
C GLY A 94 -18.23 2.67 -14.41
N GLY A 95 -16.96 2.95 -14.66
CA GLY A 95 -16.40 4.29 -14.56
C GLY A 95 -17.10 5.28 -15.49
N LEU A 96 -17.26 4.94 -16.78
CA LEU A 96 -18.00 5.78 -17.74
C LEU A 96 -19.42 6.07 -17.28
N THR A 97 -20.11 5.06 -16.74
CA THR A 97 -21.46 5.23 -16.18
C THR A 97 -21.43 6.18 -14.97
N GLY A 98 -20.45 6.03 -14.06
CA GLY A 98 -20.26 6.92 -12.91
C GLY A 98 -20.03 8.37 -13.32
N ALA A 99 -19.18 8.61 -14.31
CA ALA A 99 -18.92 9.94 -14.86
C ALA A 99 -20.15 10.55 -15.54
N LEU A 100 -20.92 9.77 -16.31
CA LEU A 100 -22.17 10.23 -16.94
C LEU A 100 -23.26 10.55 -15.91
N VAL A 101 -23.36 9.76 -14.83
CA VAL A 101 -24.27 10.06 -13.73
C VAL A 101 -23.84 11.35 -13.03
N ALA A 102 -22.54 11.53 -12.77
CA ALA A 102 -22.02 12.76 -12.18
C ALA A 102 -22.31 13.98 -13.06
N TYR A 103 -22.10 13.85 -14.38
CA TYR A 103 -22.44 14.88 -15.37
C TYR A 103 -23.93 15.27 -15.29
N ALA A 104 -24.82 14.29 -15.15
CA ALA A 104 -26.25 14.55 -15.06
C ALA A 104 -26.67 15.19 -13.72
N VAL A 105 -25.94 14.91 -12.63
CA VAL A 105 -26.26 15.41 -11.27
C VAL A 105 -25.71 16.81 -11.05
N ALA A 106 -24.45 17.05 -11.42
CA ALA A 106 -23.72 18.26 -11.08
C ALA A 106 -23.55 19.21 -12.28
N GLY A 107 -23.66 18.69 -13.49
CA GLY A 107 -23.49 19.43 -14.74
C GLY A 107 -22.12 19.21 -15.40
N PRO A 108 -21.92 19.75 -16.61
CA PRO A 108 -20.68 19.57 -17.38
C PRO A 108 -19.44 20.20 -16.73
N GLU A 109 -19.60 21.25 -15.93
CA GLU A 109 -18.50 22.04 -15.37
C GLU A 109 -17.71 21.28 -14.30
N ASP A 110 -18.36 20.35 -13.61
CA ASP A 110 -17.73 19.52 -12.58
C ASP A 110 -16.98 18.30 -13.14
N ILE A 111 -17.12 18.02 -14.45
CA ILE A 111 -16.35 16.97 -15.13
C ILE A 111 -15.07 17.56 -15.72
N VAL A 112 -14.11 17.84 -14.84
CA VAL A 112 -12.80 18.39 -15.20
C VAL A 112 -11.83 17.25 -15.54
N PRO A 113 -11.16 17.28 -16.71
CA PRO A 113 -10.23 16.23 -17.10
C PRO A 113 -8.97 16.28 -16.23
N PHE A 114 -8.31 15.14 -16.06
CA PHE A 114 -7.07 15.12 -15.30
C PHE A 114 -5.93 15.68 -16.14
N THR A 115 -5.27 16.73 -15.64
CA THR A 115 -4.16 17.38 -16.33
C THR A 115 -2.92 17.43 -15.45
N PRO A 116 -1.75 17.04 -15.97
CA PRO A 116 -0.48 17.23 -15.27
C PRO A 116 -0.25 18.70 -14.88
N LEU A 117 0.29 18.93 -13.68
CA LEU A 117 0.48 20.26 -13.10
C LEU A 117 1.38 21.15 -13.99
N PRO A 118 0.85 22.20 -14.65
CA PRO A 118 1.60 22.93 -15.69
C PRO A 118 2.81 23.72 -15.17
N SER A 119 2.86 24.02 -13.86
CA SER A 119 3.95 24.79 -13.25
C SER A 119 5.22 23.99 -12.99
N LEU A 120 5.21 22.66 -13.16
CA LEU A 120 6.39 21.83 -13.03
C LEU A 120 7.30 21.93 -14.26
N ALA A 121 8.59 21.64 -14.08
CA ALA A 121 9.58 21.71 -15.16
C ALA A 121 9.26 20.74 -16.32
N ASP A 122 8.81 19.52 -16.01
CA ASP A 122 8.26 18.56 -16.97
C ASP A 122 6.97 17.95 -16.40
N PRO A 123 5.80 18.60 -16.63
CA PRO A 123 4.53 18.18 -16.05
C PRO A 123 4.18 16.72 -16.38
N VAL A 124 4.38 16.31 -17.63
CA VAL A 124 3.98 14.98 -18.10
C VAL A 124 4.82 13.90 -17.43
N LEU A 125 6.14 14.12 -17.35
CA LEU A 125 7.05 13.16 -16.71
C LEU A 125 6.81 13.09 -15.19
N SER A 126 6.58 14.23 -14.55
CA SER A 126 6.20 14.30 -13.13
C SER A 126 4.92 13.52 -12.85
N ALA A 127 3.87 13.73 -13.66
CA ALA A 127 2.62 12.99 -13.53
C ALA A 127 2.81 11.49 -13.78
N PHE A 128 3.59 11.11 -14.80
CA PHE A 128 3.87 9.71 -15.09
C PHE A 128 4.55 8.99 -13.93
N PHE A 129 5.59 9.58 -13.32
CA PHE A 129 6.28 8.95 -12.19
C PHE A 129 5.45 8.96 -10.90
N ALA A 130 4.65 10.00 -10.67
CA ALA A 130 3.69 10.04 -9.56
C ALA A 130 2.65 8.91 -9.67
N GLU A 131 2.02 8.77 -10.85
CA GLU A 131 1.05 7.72 -11.16
C GLU A 131 1.68 6.32 -11.06
N TYR A 132 2.89 6.15 -11.57
CA TYR A 132 3.64 4.89 -11.50
C TYR A 132 3.94 4.48 -10.05
N ALA A 133 4.46 5.42 -9.25
CA ALA A 133 4.86 5.16 -7.87
C ALA A 133 3.64 4.76 -7.02
N TYR A 134 2.57 5.55 -7.02
CA TYR A 134 1.40 5.23 -6.20
C TYR A 134 0.56 4.07 -6.74
N SER A 135 0.61 3.78 -8.05
CA SER A 135 0.03 2.54 -8.59
C SER A 135 0.80 1.31 -8.11
N THR A 136 2.13 1.42 -8.04
CA THR A 136 2.97 0.37 -7.44
C THR A 136 2.61 0.16 -5.97
N ALA A 137 2.52 1.24 -5.18
CA ALA A 137 2.14 1.17 -3.77
C ALA A 137 0.78 0.49 -3.58
N LEU A 138 -0.24 0.97 -4.31
CA LEU A 138 -1.60 0.42 -4.25
C LEU A 138 -1.61 -1.06 -4.63
N CYS A 139 -0.98 -1.44 -5.75
CA CYS A 139 -0.98 -2.82 -6.22
C CYS A 139 -0.20 -3.75 -5.28
N VAL A 140 0.93 -3.30 -4.69
CA VAL A 140 1.67 -4.08 -3.67
C VAL A 140 0.82 -4.29 -2.42
N VAL A 141 0.17 -3.23 -1.93
CA VAL A 141 -0.70 -3.30 -0.75
C VAL A 141 -1.87 -4.25 -0.99
N VAL A 142 -2.61 -4.08 -2.09
CA VAL A 142 -3.74 -4.96 -2.44
C VAL A 142 -3.28 -6.41 -2.57
N ALA A 143 -2.19 -6.67 -3.30
CA ALA A 143 -1.65 -8.01 -3.43
C ALA A 143 -1.27 -8.61 -2.07
N SER A 144 -0.68 -7.82 -1.17
CA SER A 144 -0.24 -8.28 0.16
C SER A 144 -1.42 -8.64 1.06
N VAL A 145 -2.47 -7.82 1.10
CA VAL A 145 -3.62 -8.05 2.00
C VAL A 145 -4.65 -9.05 1.44
N ALA A 146 -4.87 -9.07 0.13
CA ALA A 146 -5.84 -9.97 -0.50
C ALA A 146 -5.40 -11.44 -0.45
N THR A 147 -4.09 -11.67 -0.35
CA THR A 147 -3.47 -12.99 -0.38
C THR A 147 -2.98 -13.47 0.99
N ALA A 148 -3.28 -12.73 2.06
CA ALA A 148 -2.99 -13.14 3.42
C ALA A 148 -3.59 -14.53 3.73
N HIS A 149 -2.85 -15.35 4.47
CA HIS A 149 -3.16 -16.76 4.71
C HIS A 149 -4.40 -16.98 5.58
N ALA A 150 -4.98 -18.18 5.50
CA ALA A 150 -6.16 -18.58 6.28
C ALA A 150 -5.93 -18.52 7.81
N ASP A 151 -4.69 -18.73 8.26
CA ASP A 151 -4.33 -18.76 9.68
C ASP A 151 -4.08 -17.37 10.30
N ASP A 152 -4.03 -16.32 9.47
CA ASP A 152 -3.91 -14.92 9.88
C ASP A 152 -4.91 -14.09 9.06
N PRO A 153 -6.22 -14.16 9.39
CA PRO A 153 -7.24 -13.41 8.67
C PRO A 153 -7.05 -11.92 8.91
N ASN A 154 -6.27 -11.28 8.05
CA ASN A 154 -6.08 -9.83 8.05
C ASN A 154 -7.47 -9.18 7.93
N SER A 155 -7.98 -8.66 9.04
CA SER A 155 -9.28 -8.00 9.13
C SER A 155 -9.21 -6.52 8.72
N HIS A 156 -8.01 -6.03 8.41
CA HIS A 156 -7.72 -4.64 8.09
C HIS A 156 -7.39 -4.43 6.59
N TYR A 157 -7.66 -5.43 5.74
CA TYR A 157 -7.36 -5.42 4.31
C TYR A 157 -7.92 -4.19 3.59
N ALA A 158 -9.21 -3.91 3.74
CA ALA A 158 -9.86 -2.79 3.07
C ALA A 158 -9.35 -1.45 3.61
N LEU A 159 -9.05 -1.38 4.91
CA LEU A 159 -8.48 -0.19 5.54
C LEU A 159 -7.10 0.14 4.95
N SER A 160 -6.23 -0.86 4.81
CA SER A 160 -4.91 -0.70 4.20
C SER A 160 -5.00 -0.21 2.74
N ILE A 161 -5.91 -0.81 1.96
CA ILE A 161 -6.14 -0.41 0.56
C ILE A 161 -6.67 1.03 0.47
N GLY A 162 -7.70 1.37 1.25
CA GLY A 162 -8.31 2.71 1.24
C GLY A 162 -7.35 3.79 1.71
N PHE A 163 -6.53 3.53 2.73
CA PHE A 163 -5.51 4.48 3.18
C PHE A 163 -4.35 4.65 2.20
N THR A 164 -4.05 3.64 1.39
CA THR A 164 -3.08 3.83 0.29
C THR A 164 -3.62 4.82 -0.74
N LEU A 165 -4.90 4.68 -1.13
CA LEU A 165 -5.52 5.62 -2.06
C LEU A 165 -5.65 7.02 -1.44
N LEU A 166 -6.07 7.14 -0.18
CA LEU A 166 -6.14 8.42 0.55
C LEU A 166 -4.79 9.14 0.54
N SER A 167 -3.72 8.42 0.88
CA SER A 167 -2.38 8.97 0.84
C SER A 167 -2.00 9.46 -0.55
N ALA A 168 -2.28 8.65 -1.57
CA ALA A 168 -1.95 8.97 -2.94
C ALA A 168 -2.67 10.22 -3.45
N VAL A 169 -3.99 10.32 -3.25
CA VAL A 169 -4.75 11.51 -3.66
C VAL A 169 -4.30 12.75 -2.92
N SER A 170 -3.91 12.62 -1.64
CA SER A 170 -3.39 13.75 -0.88
C SER A 170 -1.97 14.16 -1.30
N ALA A 171 -1.12 13.22 -1.72
CA ALA A 171 0.28 13.48 -2.01
C ALA A 171 0.55 13.86 -3.47
N VAL A 172 -0.11 13.20 -4.42
CA VAL A 172 0.11 13.42 -5.86
C VAL A 172 -1.12 13.90 -6.62
N GLY A 173 -2.24 14.12 -5.93
CA GLY A 173 -3.45 14.73 -6.50
C GLY A 173 -3.15 16.07 -7.19
N PRO A 174 -2.45 17.01 -6.53
CA PRO A 174 -2.07 18.29 -7.15
C PRO A 174 -1.14 18.16 -8.36
N ILE A 175 -0.42 17.05 -8.51
CA ILE A 175 0.59 16.84 -9.57
C ILE A 175 -0.01 16.19 -10.81
N SER A 176 -0.83 15.16 -10.59
CA SER A 176 -1.28 14.23 -11.65
C SER A 176 -2.80 14.03 -11.67
N GLY A 177 -3.52 14.47 -10.65
CA GLY A 177 -4.88 14.05 -10.35
C GLY A 177 -4.96 12.82 -9.45
N ALA A 178 -3.83 12.11 -9.21
CA ALA A 178 -3.79 10.86 -8.46
C ALA A 178 -4.86 9.86 -8.92
N VAL A 179 -4.93 9.68 -10.23
CA VAL A 179 -5.92 8.83 -10.87
C VAL A 179 -5.69 7.38 -10.46
N ILE A 180 -4.46 6.90 -10.67
CA ILE A 180 -3.91 5.62 -10.20
C ILE A 180 -4.78 4.42 -10.63
N ASN A 181 -5.63 4.66 -11.63
CA ASN A 181 -6.69 3.77 -12.07
C ASN A 181 -7.08 4.09 -13.51
N PRO A 182 -6.71 3.24 -14.48
CA PRO A 182 -7.01 3.50 -15.89
C PRO A 182 -8.49 3.66 -16.19
N ALA A 183 -9.39 3.01 -15.43
CA ALA A 183 -10.83 3.16 -15.62
C ALA A 183 -11.35 4.52 -15.15
N VAL A 184 -10.83 5.05 -14.04
CA VAL A 184 -11.18 6.41 -13.55
C VAL A 184 -10.70 7.47 -14.53
N GLY A 185 -9.43 7.38 -14.97
CA GLY A 185 -8.87 8.34 -15.93
C GLY A 185 -9.62 8.33 -17.25
N SER A 186 -9.90 7.15 -17.79
CA SER A 186 -10.67 7.02 -19.04
C SER A 186 -12.08 7.59 -18.90
N ALA A 187 -12.75 7.34 -17.77
CA ALA A 187 -14.12 7.78 -17.57
C ALA A 187 -14.26 9.30 -17.57
N VAL A 188 -13.42 9.98 -16.79
CA VAL A 188 -13.46 11.44 -16.66
C VAL A 188 -13.00 12.12 -17.95
N ASP A 189 -11.91 11.65 -18.56
CA ASP A 189 -11.37 12.24 -19.80
C ASP A 189 -12.32 12.08 -21.00
N LEU A 190 -13.08 10.98 -21.08
CA LEU A 190 -14.02 10.72 -22.19
C LEU A 190 -15.35 11.48 -22.05
N VAL A 191 -15.79 11.74 -20.82
CA VAL A 191 -17.07 12.44 -20.56
C VAL A 191 -16.88 13.95 -20.44
N SER A 192 -15.68 14.42 -20.10
CA SER A 192 -15.40 15.86 -20.01
C SER A 192 -15.74 16.58 -21.31
N THR A 193 -16.39 17.73 -21.18
CA THR A 193 -16.74 18.63 -22.29
C THR A 193 -15.86 19.88 -22.33
N SER A 194 -14.76 19.90 -21.58
CA SER A 194 -13.83 21.03 -21.55
C SER A 194 -13.18 21.25 -22.92
N ALA A 195 -13.08 22.51 -23.35
CA ALA A 195 -12.43 22.88 -24.62
C ALA A 195 -10.93 22.53 -24.65
N GLU A 196 -10.31 22.31 -23.49
CA GLU A 196 -8.92 21.85 -23.35
C GLU A 196 -8.79 20.32 -23.39
N GLY A 197 -9.91 19.57 -23.33
CA GLY A 197 -9.95 18.18 -22.89
C GLY A 197 -10.61 17.21 -23.87
N HIS A 198 -9.82 16.67 -24.80
CA HIS A 198 -10.05 15.35 -25.40
C HIS A 198 -8.70 14.65 -25.54
N PRO A 199 -8.63 13.31 -25.35
CA PRO A 199 -7.79 12.61 -24.38
C PRO A 199 -6.28 12.81 -24.60
N LYS A 200 -5.75 13.96 -24.16
CA LYS A 200 -4.34 14.33 -24.36
C LYS A 200 -3.41 13.51 -23.47
N PHE A 201 -3.81 13.28 -22.22
CA PHE A 201 -2.98 12.66 -21.19
C PHE A 201 -3.48 11.29 -20.72
N THR A 202 -4.59 10.78 -21.26
CA THR A 202 -5.16 9.48 -20.89
C THR A 202 -4.16 8.33 -21.00
N TRP A 203 -3.21 8.41 -21.94
CA TRP A 203 -2.15 7.41 -22.07
C TRP A 203 -1.26 7.32 -20.82
N VAL A 204 -1.03 8.42 -20.10
CA VAL A 204 -0.28 8.45 -18.84
C VAL A 204 -1.01 7.61 -17.80
N TYR A 205 -2.32 7.81 -17.67
CA TYR A 205 -3.20 7.11 -16.73
C TYR A 205 -3.44 5.63 -17.09
N TRP A 206 -2.97 5.16 -18.24
CA TRP A 206 -2.88 3.74 -18.57
C TRP A 206 -1.47 3.19 -18.40
N ALA A 207 -0.48 3.85 -19.01
CA ALA A 207 0.89 3.36 -19.09
C ALA A 207 1.56 3.32 -17.71
N ALA A 208 1.50 4.41 -16.95
CA ALA A 208 2.13 4.47 -15.64
C ALA A 208 1.50 3.50 -14.64
N PRO A 209 0.16 3.40 -14.50
CA PRO A 209 -0.44 2.41 -13.61
C PRO A 209 -0.19 0.95 -14.00
N LEU A 210 -0.18 0.62 -15.29
CA LEU A 210 0.14 -0.74 -15.75
C LEU A 210 1.62 -1.10 -15.51
N LEU A 211 2.54 -0.15 -15.66
CA LEU A 211 3.94 -0.36 -15.27
C LEU A 211 4.08 -0.53 -13.76
N GLY A 212 3.34 0.25 -12.98
CA GLY A 212 3.29 0.07 -11.52
C GLY A 212 2.75 -1.30 -11.11
N SER A 213 1.74 -1.81 -11.84
CA SER A 213 1.24 -3.17 -11.69
C SER A 213 2.32 -4.23 -11.95
N CYS A 214 3.13 -4.06 -13.01
CA CYS A 214 4.25 -4.96 -13.30
C CYS A 214 5.28 -4.97 -12.15
N THR A 215 5.67 -3.79 -11.65
CA THR A 215 6.60 -3.67 -10.52
C THR A 215 6.02 -4.30 -9.26
N ALA A 216 4.74 -4.06 -8.97
CA ALA A 216 4.05 -4.65 -7.83
C ALA A 216 3.98 -6.18 -7.91
N ALA A 217 3.67 -6.73 -9.09
CA ALA A 217 3.66 -8.16 -9.32
C ALA A 217 5.06 -8.78 -9.13
N ALA A 218 6.13 -8.09 -9.54
CA ALA A 218 7.50 -8.54 -9.31
C ALA A 218 7.86 -8.52 -7.81
N LEU A 219 7.57 -7.42 -7.10
CA LEU A 219 7.84 -7.28 -5.67
C LEU A 219 7.08 -8.32 -4.85
N TYR A 220 5.76 -8.43 -5.03
CA TYR A 220 4.95 -9.41 -4.32
C TYR A 220 5.26 -10.85 -4.78
N GLY A 221 5.54 -11.07 -6.06
CA GLY A 221 5.96 -12.36 -6.59
C GLY A 221 7.23 -12.88 -5.91
N SER A 222 8.24 -12.01 -5.76
CA SER A 222 9.48 -12.35 -5.05
C SER A 222 9.24 -12.69 -3.58
N LEU A 223 8.36 -11.95 -2.88
CA LEU A 223 7.95 -12.29 -1.52
C LEU A 223 7.31 -13.68 -1.42
N SER A 224 6.39 -13.98 -2.32
CA SER A 224 5.68 -15.26 -2.31
C SER A 224 6.62 -16.44 -2.58
N TRP A 225 7.60 -16.25 -3.48
CA TRP A 225 8.64 -17.24 -3.75
C TRP A 225 9.57 -17.43 -2.55
N LEU A 226 10.07 -16.33 -1.95
CA LEU A 226 10.94 -16.39 -0.77
C LEU A 226 10.27 -17.12 0.40
N ARG A 227 8.99 -16.82 0.66
CA ARG A 227 8.19 -17.52 1.69
C ARG A 227 8.09 -19.01 1.43
N ALA A 228 7.85 -19.42 0.18
CA ALA A 228 7.77 -20.84 -0.17
C ALA A 228 9.12 -21.55 0.05
N SER A 229 10.23 -20.93 -0.37
CA SER A 229 11.57 -21.46 -0.15
C SER A 229 11.91 -21.60 1.34
N GLU A 230 11.58 -20.61 2.16
CA GLU A 230 11.83 -20.64 3.60
C GLU A 230 11.01 -21.71 4.31
N ALA A 231 9.74 -21.89 3.92
CA ALA A 231 8.88 -22.94 4.45
C ALA A 231 9.41 -24.34 4.11
N GLU A 232 9.91 -24.53 2.89
CA GLU A 232 10.52 -25.79 2.45
C GLU A 232 11.78 -26.12 3.27
N VAL A 233 12.65 -25.14 3.48
CA VAL A 233 13.87 -25.34 4.27
C VAL A 233 13.55 -25.62 5.74
N ALA A 234 12.58 -24.92 6.32
CA ALA A 234 12.12 -25.19 7.69
C ALA A 234 11.53 -26.60 7.85
N ALA A 235 10.81 -27.09 6.84
CA ALA A 235 10.29 -28.47 6.82
C ALA A 235 11.42 -29.51 6.74
N GLN A 236 12.50 -29.24 5.99
CA GLN A 236 13.67 -30.13 5.91
C GLN A 236 14.44 -30.19 7.24
N ALA A 237 14.58 -29.05 7.94
CA ALA A 237 15.29 -28.97 9.22
C ALA A 237 14.59 -29.72 10.38
N THR A 238 13.28 -29.98 10.26
CA THR A 238 12.49 -30.71 11.26
C THR A 238 12.39 -32.22 10.97
N SER A 239 13.04 -32.70 9.90
CA SER A 239 13.04 -34.12 9.53
C SER A 239 13.92 -34.97 10.47
N PRO A 240 13.52 -36.21 10.81
CA PRO A 240 14.24 -37.07 11.76
C PRO A 240 15.63 -37.55 11.29
N THR A 241 16.02 -37.23 10.06
CA THR A 241 17.34 -37.52 9.48
C THR A 241 18.30 -36.32 9.51
N ALA A 242 17.91 -35.19 10.11
CA ALA A 242 18.73 -33.99 10.15
C ALA A 242 19.96 -34.17 11.07
N SER A 243 21.11 -34.51 10.48
CA SER A 243 22.42 -34.38 11.13
C SER A 243 22.86 -32.92 11.09
N ASP A 244 23.07 -32.30 12.26
CA ASP A 244 23.68 -30.98 12.48
C ASP A 244 23.36 -29.89 11.44
N SER A 245 22.15 -29.36 11.47
CA SER A 245 21.76 -28.14 10.72
C SER A 245 21.55 -26.95 11.65
N THR A 246 22.58 -26.53 12.36
CA THR A 246 22.58 -25.33 13.24
C THR A 246 22.77 -24.00 12.49
N SER A 247 22.93 -24.02 11.16
CA SER A 247 23.21 -22.80 10.36
C SER A 247 21.98 -22.03 9.87
N LEU A 248 20.78 -22.60 9.93
CA LEU A 248 19.58 -22.05 9.28
C LEU A 248 18.76 -21.07 10.12
N ALA A 249 18.95 -21.05 11.45
CA ALA A 249 18.22 -20.16 12.35
C ALA A 249 18.70 -18.70 12.29
N TYR A 250 19.84 -18.44 11.65
CA TYR A 250 20.54 -17.15 11.71
C TYR A 250 20.46 -16.30 10.45
N ASP A 251 19.79 -16.74 9.37
CA ASP A 251 19.65 -15.90 8.18
C ASP A 251 18.56 -14.84 8.36
N LEU A 252 18.88 -13.61 7.93
CA LEU A 252 17.88 -12.55 7.77
C LEU A 252 17.12 -12.85 6.48
N PRO A 253 15.81 -13.07 6.54
CA PRO A 253 15.06 -13.32 5.32
C PRO A 253 15.12 -12.13 4.38
N ALA A 254 15.51 -12.33 3.12
CA ALA A 254 15.58 -11.27 2.11
C ALA A 254 14.24 -10.52 1.97
N ARG A 255 13.12 -11.21 2.20
CA ARG A 255 11.77 -10.63 2.20
C ARG A 255 11.60 -9.48 3.20
N VAL A 256 12.27 -9.55 4.36
CA VAL A 256 12.21 -8.50 5.39
C VAL A 256 12.89 -7.24 4.87
N VAL A 257 14.11 -7.36 4.37
CA VAL A 257 14.90 -6.25 3.83
C VAL A 257 14.18 -5.55 2.68
N ILE A 258 13.61 -6.34 1.75
CA ILE A 258 12.89 -5.81 0.59
C ILE A 258 11.66 -5.00 1.03
N PHE A 259 10.85 -5.52 1.95
CA PHE A 259 9.60 -4.85 2.32
C PHE A 259 9.80 -3.70 3.30
N GLU A 260 10.80 -3.78 4.18
CA GLU A 260 11.26 -2.64 4.97
C GLU A 260 11.75 -1.51 4.05
N PHE A 261 12.53 -1.83 3.00
CA PHE A 261 12.92 -0.86 1.98
C PHE A 261 11.71 -0.25 1.27
N VAL A 262 10.77 -1.08 0.78
CA VAL A 262 9.60 -0.60 0.02
C VAL A 262 8.69 0.28 0.88
N GLY A 263 8.39 -0.13 2.11
CA GLY A 263 7.56 0.65 3.02
C GLY A 263 8.22 1.97 3.42
N THR A 264 9.53 1.97 3.73
CA THR A 264 10.26 3.21 3.99
C THR A 264 10.31 4.11 2.75
N PHE A 265 10.51 3.55 1.56
CA PHE A 265 10.53 4.32 0.32
C PHE A 265 9.23 5.10 0.13
N PHE A 266 8.06 4.44 0.26
CA PHE A 266 6.78 5.12 0.09
C PHE A 266 6.46 6.09 1.23
N LEU A 267 6.82 5.75 2.47
CA LEU A 267 6.69 6.66 3.61
C LEU A 267 7.46 7.95 3.37
N THR A 268 8.75 7.84 3.03
CA THR A 268 9.62 8.98 2.79
C THR A 268 9.27 9.72 1.51
N LEU A 269 8.84 9.04 0.45
CA LEU A 269 8.38 9.66 -0.80
C LEU A 269 7.16 10.53 -0.53
N THR A 270 6.19 10.02 0.24
CA THR A 270 4.99 10.76 0.62
C THR A 270 5.33 12.05 1.37
N ALA A 271 6.19 11.95 2.39
CA ALA A 271 6.67 13.13 3.12
C ALA A 271 7.47 14.09 2.22
N GLY A 272 8.35 13.54 1.38
CA GLY A 272 9.20 14.27 0.46
C GLY A 272 8.45 14.98 -0.67
N LEU A 273 7.21 14.59 -0.98
CA LEU A 273 6.35 15.32 -1.94
C LEU A 273 5.66 16.54 -1.29
N GLY A 274 5.99 16.88 -0.04
CA GLY A 274 5.34 17.96 0.70
C GLY A 274 3.89 17.64 1.07
N ALA A 275 3.54 16.35 1.14
CA ALA A 275 2.19 15.93 1.45
C ALA A 275 1.80 16.28 2.89
N GLN A 276 0.50 16.47 3.12
CA GLN A 276 -0.03 16.76 4.45
C GLN A 276 0.22 15.58 5.41
N PRO A 277 0.27 15.82 6.74
CA PRO A 277 0.49 14.75 7.73
C PRO A 277 -0.51 13.59 7.62
N LEU A 278 -1.73 13.87 7.16
CA LEU A 278 -2.75 12.85 6.89
C LEU A 278 -2.27 11.81 5.85
N ALA A 279 -1.60 12.25 4.78
CA ALA A 279 -1.09 11.36 3.74
C ALA A 279 0.01 10.44 4.27
N VAL A 280 0.93 10.99 5.07
CA VAL A 280 2.05 10.26 5.68
C VAL A 280 1.54 9.23 6.68
N GLY A 281 0.57 9.60 7.53
CA GLY A 281 -0.08 8.68 8.46
C GLY A 281 -0.84 7.56 7.73
N ALA A 282 -1.53 7.88 6.64
CA ALA A 282 -2.30 6.91 5.86
C ALA A 282 -1.38 5.87 5.18
N ILE A 283 -0.29 6.29 4.52
CA ILE A 283 0.63 5.35 3.86
C ILE A 283 1.37 4.46 4.86
N LEU A 284 1.80 5.02 5.99
CA LEU A 284 2.42 4.28 7.08
C LEU A 284 1.47 3.17 7.56
N THR A 285 0.24 3.56 7.87
CA THR A 285 -0.80 2.64 8.35
C THR A 285 -1.08 1.55 7.33
N ALA A 286 -1.19 1.92 6.05
CA ALA A 286 -1.41 0.97 4.97
C ALA A 286 -0.31 -0.09 4.89
N PHE A 287 0.96 0.32 4.85
CA PHE A 287 2.08 -0.62 4.74
C PHE A 287 2.27 -1.47 6.00
N ILE A 288 2.03 -0.92 7.20
CA ILE A 288 2.06 -1.73 8.43
C ILE A 288 1.05 -2.87 8.34
N PHE A 289 -0.22 -2.57 8.01
CA PHE A 289 -1.24 -3.62 7.89
C PHE A 289 -1.05 -4.53 6.67
N ALA A 290 -0.30 -4.09 5.66
CA ALA A 290 0.01 -4.90 4.49
C ALA A 290 1.15 -5.88 4.73
N SER A 291 2.17 -5.51 5.52
CA SER A 291 3.41 -6.30 5.61
C SER A 291 4.00 -6.55 6.99
N ALA A 292 3.48 -5.95 8.07
CA ALA A 292 4.03 -6.16 9.42
C ALA A 292 4.06 -7.64 9.84
N GLY A 293 3.07 -8.43 9.42
CA GLY A 293 3.01 -9.87 9.69
C GLY A 293 4.18 -10.69 9.10
N PHE A 294 5.02 -10.10 8.24
CA PHE A 294 6.19 -10.80 7.70
C PHE A 294 7.49 -10.00 7.60
N CYS A 295 7.44 -8.66 7.64
CA CYS A 295 8.63 -7.81 7.69
C CYS A 295 8.82 -7.08 9.02
N GLY A 296 7.84 -7.07 9.93
CA GLY A 296 7.84 -6.32 11.19
C GLY A 296 7.17 -4.95 11.08
N GLY A 297 7.34 -4.27 9.93
CA GLY A 297 6.68 -3.00 9.65
C GLY A 297 7.31 -1.83 10.40
N ASP A 298 8.64 -1.85 10.52
CA ASP A 298 9.38 -0.83 11.28
C ASP A 298 9.46 0.48 10.47
N PHE A 299 9.76 0.36 9.17
CA PHE A 299 9.88 1.40 8.14
C PHE A 299 10.70 2.66 8.49
N ASN A 300 11.41 2.63 9.61
CA ASN A 300 12.19 3.74 10.11
C ASN A 300 13.35 3.17 10.96
N PRO A 301 14.61 3.60 10.72
CA PRO A 301 15.75 3.11 11.48
C PRO A 301 15.63 3.28 13.00
N ALA A 302 15.00 4.38 13.46
CA ALA A 302 14.77 4.62 14.88
C ALA A 302 13.78 3.62 15.50
N VAL A 303 12.81 3.15 14.72
CA VAL A 303 11.84 2.11 15.14
C VAL A 303 12.54 0.76 15.26
N THR A 304 13.33 0.39 14.25
CA THR A 304 14.18 -0.81 14.28
C THR A 304 15.13 -0.80 15.48
N LEU A 305 15.72 0.37 15.80
CA LEU A 305 16.56 0.56 16.98
C LEU A 305 15.77 0.44 18.29
N GLY A 306 14.57 1.00 18.35
CA GLY A 306 13.67 0.84 19.51
C GLY A 306 13.34 -0.63 19.78
N ALA A 307 13.09 -1.41 18.72
CA ALA A 307 12.82 -2.84 18.82
C ALA A 307 14.04 -3.59 19.35
N LEU A 308 15.23 -3.30 18.79
CA LEU A 308 16.51 -3.84 19.28
C LEU A 308 16.71 -3.62 20.79
N LEU A 309 16.51 -2.38 21.25
CA LEU A 309 16.74 -2.00 22.65
C LEU A 309 15.75 -2.67 23.61
N ARG A 310 14.50 -2.91 23.16
CA ARG A 310 13.47 -3.53 24.00
C ARG A 310 13.71 -5.02 24.24
N TYR A 311 14.18 -5.75 23.24
CA TYR A 311 14.18 -7.21 23.26
C TYR A 311 15.49 -7.88 23.67
N SER A 312 16.55 -7.13 23.99
CA SER A 312 17.86 -7.67 24.45
C SER A 312 18.39 -8.77 23.52
N VAL A 313 18.81 -8.38 22.32
CA VAL A 313 19.14 -9.31 21.22
C VAL A 313 20.57 -9.85 21.26
N THR A 314 20.78 -10.99 20.61
CA THR A 314 22.12 -11.59 20.38
C THR A 314 22.93 -10.81 19.34
N ARG A 315 24.25 -11.07 19.25
CA ARG A 315 25.13 -10.44 18.23
C ARG A 315 24.67 -10.72 16.79
N ALA A 316 24.14 -11.92 16.54
CA ALA A 316 23.65 -12.29 15.22
C ALA A 316 22.40 -11.48 14.84
N GLU A 317 21.50 -11.25 15.79
CA GLU A 317 20.29 -10.43 15.60
C GLU A 317 20.61 -8.93 15.47
N LEU A 318 21.65 -8.45 16.16
CA LEU A 318 22.13 -7.06 16.00
C LEU A 318 22.54 -6.78 14.55
N TRP A 319 23.28 -7.69 13.92
CA TRP A 319 23.67 -7.55 12.51
C TRP A 319 22.46 -7.46 11.59
N LYS A 320 21.43 -8.29 11.81
CA LYS A 320 20.19 -8.27 11.02
C LYS A 320 19.53 -6.89 11.04
N SER A 321 19.43 -6.29 12.23
CA SER A 321 18.85 -4.96 12.39
C SER A 321 19.69 -3.88 11.74
N VAL A 322 21.02 -3.98 11.76
CA VAL A 322 21.89 -3.05 11.03
C VAL A 322 21.59 -3.11 9.54
N VAL A 323 21.46 -4.32 8.97
CA VAL A 323 21.09 -4.47 7.54
C VAL A 323 19.73 -3.85 7.24
N VAL A 324 18.72 -4.07 8.11
CA VAL A 324 17.39 -3.45 7.95
C VAL A 324 17.48 -1.92 8.02
N MET A 325 18.16 -1.36 9.02
CA MET A 325 18.35 0.10 9.15
C MET A 325 19.10 0.71 7.95
N LEU A 326 20.09 0.02 7.41
CA LEU A 326 20.79 0.44 6.19
C LEU A 326 19.85 0.42 4.98
N SER A 327 19.01 -0.61 4.84
CA SER A 327 18.03 -0.68 3.75
C SER A 327 16.99 0.43 3.84
N GLN A 328 16.48 0.72 5.04
CA GLN A 328 15.55 1.83 5.30
C GLN A 328 16.21 3.19 5.00
N THR A 329 17.48 3.36 5.37
CA THR A 329 18.24 4.58 5.04
C THR A 329 18.42 4.75 3.53
N ALA A 330 18.80 3.68 2.82
CA ALA A 330 18.92 3.70 1.37
C ALA A 330 17.58 4.00 0.67
N ALA A 331 16.48 3.43 1.18
CA ALA A 331 15.14 3.72 0.71
C ALA A 331 14.76 5.19 0.88
N GLY A 332 15.06 5.78 2.04
CA GLY A 332 14.80 7.18 2.32
C GLY A 332 15.57 8.13 1.39
N VAL A 333 16.85 7.82 1.13
CA VAL A 333 17.67 8.59 0.16
C VAL A 333 17.10 8.50 -1.25
N LEU A 334 16.75 7.28 -1.71
CA LEU A 334 16.16 7.10 -3.04
C LEU A 334 14.79 7.80 -3.17
N ALA A 335 13.99 7.76 -2.10
CA ALA A 335 12.71 8.46 -2.03
C ALA A 335 12.88 9.98 -2.12
N GLY A 336 13.91 10.55 -1.48
CA GLY A 336 14.25 11.97 -1.59
C GLY A 336 14.58 12.38 -3.03
N PHE A 337 15.43 11.61 -3.72
CA PHE A 337 15.72 11.85 -5.14
C PHE A 337 14.47 11.70 -6.03
N SER A 338 13.61 10.72 -5.72
CA SER A 338 12.37 10.49 -6.46
C SER A 338 11.37 11.62 -6.26
N ALA A 339 11.22 12.12 -5.04
CA ALA A 339 10.38 13.27 -4.72
C ALA A 339 10.85 14.53 -5.45
N PHE A 340 12.16 14.80 -5.44
CA PHE A 340 12.75 15.90 -6.19
C PHE A 340 12.52 15.76 -7.71
N ALA A 341 12.69 14.55 -8.26
CA ALA A 341 12.44 14.31 -9.68
C ALA A 341 10.96 14.50 -10.07
N ILE A 342 10.02 14.22 -9.16
CA ILE A 342 8.57 14.34 -9.40
C ILE A 342 8.10 15.78 -9.20
N ALA A 343 8.43 16.41 -8.07
CA ALA A 343 7.83 17.67 -7.64
C ALA A 343 8.80 18.87 -7.71
N GLY A 344 10.08 18.64 -8.03
CA GLY A 344 11.12 19.66 -7.97
C GLY A 344 11.48 20.02 -6.53
N ASP A 345 11.88 21.27 -6.32
CA ASP A 345 12.18 21.80 -4.99
C ASP A 345 10.88 22.07 -4.22
N VAL A 346 10.38 21.03 -3.58
CA VAL A 346 9.37 21.12 -2.53
C VAL A 346 10.03 21.72 -1.29
N GLY A 347 9.98 23.04 -1.17
CA GLY A 347 10.57 23.76 -0.04
C GLY A 347 10.22 23.07 1.27
N TRP A 348 11.22 22.49 1.93
CA TRP A 348 11.02 21.93 3.25
C TRP A 348 10.59 23.06 4.18
N PRO A 349 9.55 22.87 5.01
CA PRO A 349 9.21 23.86 6.01
C PRO A 349 10.39 23.99 6.97
N HIS A 350 11.25 24.96 6.71
CA HIS A 350 12.24 25.37 7.68
C HIS A 350 11.49 26.00 8.85
N PRO A 351 11.82 25.64 10.10
CA PRO A 351 11.21 26.25 11.25
C PRO A 351 11.59 27.74 11.30
N ASP A 352 10.71 28.60 10.78
CA ASP A 352 10.86 30.05 10.86
C ASP A 352 10.69 30.49 12.32
N GLY A 353 11.79 30.75 13.03
CA GLY A 353 11.75 31.24 14.41
C GLY A 353 13.10 31.30 15.12
N ALA A 354 13.17 32.04 16.24
CA ALA A 354 14.39 32.30 17.02
C ALA A 354 15.06 31.04 17.63
N ASN A 355 14.39 29.88 17.60
CA ASN A 355 14.88 28.58 18.05
C ASN A 355 14.82 27.51 16.94
N GLY A 356 14.78 27.91 15.66
CA GLY A 356 14.42 27.05 14.52
C GLY A 356 14.96 25.62 14.60
N ASP A 357 16.28 25.46 14.61
CA ASP A 357 16.92 24.14 14.58
C ASP A 357 16.69 23.32 15.86
N TYR A 358 16.68 23.97 17.03
CA TYR A 358 16.41 23.29 18.30
C TYR A 358 14.94 22.85 18.40
N GLY A 359 14.03 23.70 17.95
CA GLY A 359 12.59 23.39 17.89
C GLY A 359 12.31 22.22 16.94
N ALA A 360 12.90 22.22 15.75
CA ALA A 360 12.80 21.10 14.82
C ALA A 360 13.40 19.81 15.41
N PHE A 361 14.57 19.88 16.04
CA PHE A 361 15.18 18.71 16.69
C PHE A 361 14.26 18.10 17.76
N VAL A 362 13.71 18.93 18.66
CA VAL A 362 12.80 18.44 19.71
C VAL A 362 11.51 17.88 19.11
N TYR A 363 10.96 18.54 18.08
CA TYR A 363 9.77 18.07 17.37
C TYR A 363 10.01 16.69 16.75
N GLU A 364 11.05 16.53 15.93
CA GLU A 364 11.43 15.26 15.30
C GLU A 364 11.66 14.16 16.33
N MET A 365 12.35 14.48 17.44
CA MET A 365 12.58 13.53 18.54
C MET A 365 11.26 13.06 19.18
N MET A 366 10.31 13.97 19.43
CA MET A 366 9.02 13.62 20.05
C MET A 366 8.14 12.79 19.12
N TRP A 367 8.03 13.15 17.84
CA TRP A 367 7.21 12.40 16.88
C TRP A 367 7.81 11.06 16.51
N THR A 368 9.13 10.98 16.37
CA THR A 368 9.83 9.70 16.21
C THR A 368 9.65 8.83 17.45
N GLY A 369 9.77 9.40 18.66
CA GLY A 369 9.52 8.68 19.91
C GLY A 369 8.09 8.15 20.02
N LEU A 370 7.09 8.93 19.59
CA LEU A 370 5.70 8.48 19.51
C LEU A 370 5.55 7.32 18.51
N LEU A 371 6.11 7.45 17.31
CA LEU A 371 6.08 6.41 16.28
C LEU A 371 6.70 5.10 16.81
N VAL A 372 7.90 5.18 17.40
CA VAL A 372 8.57 4.04 18.05
C VAL A 372 7.66 3.42 19.10
N THR A 373 7.04 4.24 19.95
CA THR A 373 6.13 3.75 21.00
C THR A 373 4.92 3.02 20.41
N VAL A 374 4.28 3.59 19.38
CA VAL A 374 3.10 2.99 18.73
C VAL A 374 3.47 1.68 18.06
N VAL A 375 4.53 1.65 17.24
CA VAL A 375 4.94 0.44 16.52
C VAL A 375 5.31 -0.66 17.49
N LEU A 376 6.12 -0.37 18.52
CA LEU A 376 6.48 -1.37 19.54
C LEU A 376 5.27 -1.95 20.28
N ASN A 377 4.18 -1.20 20.43
CA ASN A 377 2.98 -1.69 21.10
C ASN A 377 1.96 -2.36 20.16
N THR A 378 2.15 -2.28 18.84
CA THR A 378 1.18 -2.77 17.85
C THR A 378 1.72 -3.85 16.92
N THR A 379 3.03 -3.88 16.63
CA THR A 379 3.64 -4.88 15.75
C THR A 379 4.29 -6.03 16.53
N THR A 380 4.26 -7.23 15.95
CA THR A 380 5.08 -8.34 16.39
C THR A 380 6.50 -8.15 15.85
N PRO A 381 7.55 -8.25 16.70
CA PRO A 381 8.91 -7.94 16.26
C PRO A 381 9.37 -8.81 15.09
N VAL A 382 10.20 -8.22 14.21
CA VAL A 382 10.96 -8.88 13.11
C VAL A 382 11.67 -10.17 13.57
N PHE A 383 11.96 -10.25 14.87
CA PHE A 383 12.77 -11.28 15.53
C PHE A 383 11.94 -12.40 16.18
N ALA A 384 10.88 -12.83 15.50
CA ALA A 384 9.94 -13.85 15.99
C ALA A 384 10.57 -15.23 16.28
N GLY A 385 11.85 -15.47 15.94
CA GLY A 385 12.59 -16.66 16.38
C GLY A 385 12.71 -16.78 17.91
N ALA A 386 12.75 -15.65 18.64
CA ALA A 386 12.69 -15.62 20.10
C ALA A 386 11.24 -15.61 20.65
N SER A 387 10.23 -15.45 19.78
CA SER A 387 8.85 -15.17 20.17
C SER A 387 7.97 -16.39 20.42
N GLN A 388 8.39 -17.61 20.06
CA GLN A 388 7.61 -18.78 20.49
C GLN A 388 7.52 -18.83 22.02
N HIS A 389 8.62 -18.56 22.72
CA HIS A 389 8.66 -18.55 24.18
C HIS A 389 7.92 -17.35 24.81
N VAL A 390 8.03 -16.15 24.20
CA VAL A 390 7.40 -14.93 24.73
C VAL A 390 5.90 -14.88 24.41
N GLY A 391 5.48 -15.32 23.22
CA GLY A 391 4.07 -15.45 22.83
C GLY A 391 3.34 -16.53 23.63
N GLU A 392 4.02 -17.61 24.01
CA GLU A 392 3.53 -18.58 24.99
C GLU A 392 3.41 -17.98 26.40
N LEU A 393 4.39 -17.17 26.83
CA LEU A 393 4.34 -16.47 28.12
C LEU A 393 3.19 -15.45 28.20
N TYR A 394 2.90 -14.72 27.12
CA TYR A 394 1.75 -13.79 27.07
C TYR A 394 0.41 -14.54 27.04
N ARG A 395 0.28 -15.62 26.26
CA ARG A 395 -0.91 -16.49 26.29
C ARG A 395 -1.12 -17.15 27.66
N ALA A 396 -0.04 -17.61 28.29
CA ALA A 396 -0.07 -18.18 29.63
C ALA A 396 -0.42 -17.13 30.71
N ARG A 397 0.05 -15.88 30.57
CA ARG A 397 -0.37 -14.77 31.45
C ARG A 397 -1.84 -14.42 31.26
N ALA A 398 -2.31 -14.29 30.02
CA ALA A 398 -3.72 -14.00 29.73
C ALA A 398 -4.65 -15.10 30.27
N GLN A 399 -4.29 -16.37 30.09
CA GLN A 399 -5.03 -17.51 30.66
C GLN A 399 -5.01 -17.53 32.19
N ARG A 400 -3.87 -17.23 32.84
CA ARG A 400 -3.79 -17.13 34.31
C ARG A 400 -4.60 -15.96 34.87
N THR A 401 -4.71 -14.85 34.13
CA THR A 401 -5.54 -13.71 34.53
C THR A 401 -7.03 -14.04 34.36
N ALA A 402 -7.42 -14.69 33.27
CA ALA A 402 -8.79 -15.15 33.06
C ALA A 402 -9.25 -16.18 34.12
N LEU A 403 -8.38 -17.11 34.50
CA LEU A 403 -8.64 -18.10 35.58
C LEU A 403 -8.65 -17.51 37.00
N ARG A 404 -8.18 -16.27 37.19
CA ARG A 404 -8.27 -15.56 38.48
C ARG A 404 -9.51 -14.66 38.57
N LEU A 405 -10.15 -14.42 37.44
CA LEU A 405 -11.35 -13.58 37.31
C LEU A 405 -12.64 -14.41 37.14
N ALA A 406 -12.51 -15.70 36.84
CA ALA A 406 -13.56 -16.72 36.97
C ALA A 406 -13.42 -17.42 38.33
#